data_AF-A0A8T5ZPV1-F1
#
_entry.id   AF-A0A8T5ZPV1-F1
#
_cell.length_a   1.000
_cell.length_b   1.000
_cell.length_c   1.000
_cell.angle_alpha   90.00
_cell.angle_beta   90.00
_cell.angle_gamma   90.00
#
_symmetry.space_group_name_H-M   'P 1'
#
loop_
_entity.id
_entity.type
_entity.pdbx_description
1 polymer ?
#
loop_
_entity_poly.entity_id
_entity_poly.type
_entity_poly.pdbx_seq_one_letter_code
_entity_poly.pdbx_strand_id
1 'polypeptide(L)' 'MDFPQQLEACVKQANQALSRFIAPLPFQNTPVVETMQYGALLGGKRLRPFLVYATGHMFGVSTNTLDAPAA' A
#
# COMPACT_ATOMS: atom_id res chain seq x y z
N MET A 1 20.54 7.95 -6.71
CA MET A 1 19.25 7.29 -6.40
C MET A 1 18.21 7.92 -7.29
N ASP A 2 17.47 7.12 -8.05
CA ASP A 2 16.46 7.63 -8.97
C ASP A 2 15.09 7.68 -8.27
N PHE A 3 14.56 8.89 -8.09
CA PHE A 3 13.30 9.12 -7.37
C PHE A 3 12.08 8.43 -8.02
N PRO A 4 11.92 8.43 -9.37
CA PRO A 4 10.92 7.63 -10.05
C PRO A 4 10.93 6.14 -9.67
N GLN A 5 12.12 5.51 -9.59
CA GLN A 5 12.25 4.11 -9.17
C GLN A 5 11.79 3.89 -7.73
N GLN A 6 12.11 4.83 -6.83
CA GLN A 6 11.65 4.75 -5.43
C GLN A 6 10.14 4.87 -5.30
N LEU A 7 9.52 5.76 -6.09
CA LEU A 7 8.06 5.88 -6.15
C LEU A 7 7.43 4.59 -6.66
N GLU A 8 7.97 3.99 -7.73
CA GLU A 8 7.44 2.74 -8.27
C GLU A 8 7.55 1.58 -7.27
N ALA A 9 8.68 1.48 -6.56
CA ALA A 9 8.86 0.51 -5.49
C ALA A 9 7.85 0.71 -4.35
N CYS A 10 7.62 1.96 -3.95
CA CYS A 10 6.63 2.30 -2.93
C CYS A 10 5.19 1.95 -3.38
N VAL A 11 4.86 2.16 -4.65
CA VAL A 11 3.55 1.78 -5.19
C VAL A 11 3.35 0.27 -5.10
N LYS A 12 4.35 -0.53 -5.48
CA LYS A 12 4.31 -2.00 -5.37
C LYS A 12 4.14 -2.45 -3.92
N GLN A 13 4.91 -1.86 -3.00
CA GLN A 13 4.83 -2.18 -1.57
C GLN A 13 3.46 -1.85 -0.99
N ALA A 14 2.95 -0.64 -1.23
CA ALA A 14 1.64 -0.21 -0.71
C ALA A 14 0.49 -1.06 -1.27
N ASN A 15 0.54 -1.40 -2.56
CA ASN A 15 -0.47 -2.29 -3.16
C ASN A 15 -0.40 -3.71 -2.58
N GLN A 16 0.79 -4.20 -2.25
CA GLN A 16 0.95 -5.48 -1.59
C GLN A 16 0.38 -5.46 -0.17
N ALA A 17 0.64 -4.39 0.60
CA ALA A 17 0.06 -4.20 1.93
C ALA A 17 -1.48 -4.15 1.88
N LEU A 18 -2.04 -3.32 0.99
CA LEU A 18 -3.48 -3.23 0.75
C LEU A 18 -4.08 -4.60 0.40
N SER A 19 -3.46 -5.33 -0.53
CA SER A 19 -3.92 -6.66 -0.93
C SER A 19 -3.91 -7.64 0.25
N ARG A 20 -2.89 -7.61 1.10
CA ARG A 20 -2.81 -8.45 2.31
C ARG A 20 -3.91 -8.13 3.31
N PHE A 21 -4.30 -6.86 3.45
CA PHE A 21 -5.39 -6.46 4.36
C PHE A 21 -6.79 -6.71 3.79
N ILE A 22 -6.95 -6.65 2.47
CA ILE A 22 -8.24 -6.91 1.81
C ILE A 22 -8.50 -8.42 1.65
N ALA A 23 -7.48 -9.23 1.36
CA ALA A 23 -7.63 -10.67 1.13
C ALA A 23 -8.39 -11.47 2.23
N PRO A 24 -8.20 -11.20 3.53
CA PRO A 24 -8.91 -11.93 4.59
C PRO A 24 -10.32 -11.40 4.89
N LEU A 25 -10.80 -10.34 4.21
CA LEU A 25 -12.14 -9.82 4.44
C LEU A 25 -13.21 -10.85 4.02
N PRO A 26 -14.36 -10.90 4.71
CA PRO A 26 -15.48 -11.75 4.28
C PRO A 26 -16.10 -11.22 2.98
N PHE A 27 -16.92 -12.05 2.33
CA PHE A 27 -17.66 -11.67 1.11
C PHE A 27 -16.77 -11.34 -0.10
N GLN A 28 -15.60 -11.98 -0.18
CA GLN A 28 -14.79 -11.97 -1.41
C GLN A 28 -15.65 -12.37 -2.63
N ASN A 29 -15.39 -11.75 -3.78
CA ASN A 29 -16.16 -11.91 -5.03
C ASN A 29 -17.61 -11.41 -4.96
N THR A 30 -17.94 -10.53 -4.01
CA THR A 30 -19.16 -9.73 -4.08
C THR A 30 -18.87 -8.38 -4.74
N PRO A 31 -19.87 -7.74 -5.38
CA PRO A 31 -19.68 -6.45 -6.03
C PRO A 31 -19.07 -5.38 -5.11
N VAL A 32 -19.39 -5.42 -3.81
CA VAL A 32 -18.86 -4.46 -2.83
C VAL A 32 -17.35 -4.65 -2.63
N VAL A 33 -16.88 -5.89 -2.42
CA VAL A 33 -15.46 -6.16 -2.22
C VAL A 33 -14.67 -5.95 -3.51
N GLU A 34 -15.22 -6.32 -4.67
CA GLU A 34 -14.62 -6.03 -5.98
C GLU A 34 -14.46 -4.52 -6.20
N THR A 35 -15.46 -3.73 -5.81
CA THR A 35 -15.39 -2.26 -5.88
C THR A 35 -14.34 -1.70 -4.92
N MET A 36 -14.21 -2.24 -3.71
CA MET A 36 -13.16 -1.86 -2.76
C MET A 36 -11.76 -2.15 -3.33
N GLN A 37 -11.55 -3.35 -3.88
CA GLN A 37 -10.29 -3.73 -4.52
C GLN A 37 -9.97 -2.83 -5.71
N TYR A 38 -10.95 -2.58 -6.57
CA TYR A 38 -10.80 -1.70 -7.72
C TYR A 38 -10.40 -0.28 -7.30
N GLY A 39 -11.13 0.33 -6.37
CA GLY A 39 -10.87 1.69 -5.90
C GLY A 39 -9.55 1.85 -5.13
N ALA A 40 -9.13 0.82 -4.39
CA ALA A 40 -7.92 0.87 -3.57
C ALA A 40 -6.65 0.47 -4.32
N LEU A 41 -6.69 -0.50 -5.24
CA LEU A 41 -5.50 -1.05 -5.89
C LEU A 41 -5.22 -0.44 -7.27
N LEU A 42 -6.26 0.01 -7.99
CA LEU A 42 -6.12 0.40 -9.39
C LEU A 42 -5.72 1.88 -9.51
N GLY A 43 -4.44 2.11 -9.81
CA GLY A 43 -3.88 3.44 -10.07
C GLY A 43 -3.52 4.23 -8.82
N GLY A 44 -3.01 5.46 -9.01
CA GLY A 44 -2.62 6.39 -7.95
C GLY A 44 -1.14 6.31 -7.52
N LYS A 45 -0.52 7.47 -7.29
CA LYS A 45 0.93 7.63 -7.02
C LYS A 45 1.41 7.14 -5.65
N ARG A 46 0.49 6.76 -4.74
CA ARG A 46 0.79 6.29 -3.38
C ARG A 46 1.69 7.25 -2.57
N LEU A 47 1.54 8.56 -2.76
CA LEU A 47 2.36 9.57 -2.06
C LEU A 47 2.17 9.57 -0.54
N ARG A 48 0.95 9.29 -0.05
CA ARG A 48 0.69 9.14 1.40
C ARG A 48 1.47 7.94 1.98
N PRO A 49 1.35 6.71 1.42
CA PRO A 49 2.21 5.60 1.77
C PRO A 49 3.70 5.93 1.71
N PHE A 50 4.15 6.63 0.65
CA PHE A 50 5.55 7.02 0.50
C PHE A 50 6.06 7.86 1.67
N LEU A 51 5.28 8.84 2.12
CA LEU A 51 5.63 9.66 3.28
C LEU A 51 5.71 8.81 4.57
N VAL A 52 4.77 7.89 4.77
CA VAL A 52 4.78 6.97 5.92
C VAL A 52 6.05 6.10 5.92
N TYR A 53 6.38 5.48 4.78
CA TYR A 53 7.58 4.66 4.67
C TYR A 53 8.85 5.48 4.86
N ALA A 54 8.97 6.62 4.17
CA ALA A 54 10.16 7.46 4.25
C ALA A 54 10.40 7.95 5.68
N THR A 55 9.36 8.46 6.36
CA THR A 55 9.48 8.91 7.75
C THR A 55 9.79 7.73 8.69
N GLY A 56 9.13 6.59 8.55
CA GLY A 56 9.40 5.43 9.40
C GLY A 56 10.82 4.86 9.21
N HIS A 57 11.29 4.79 7.97
CA HIS A 57 12.64 4.34 7.64
C HIS A 57 13.71 5.26 8.23
N MET A 58 13.47 6.58 8.31
CA MET A 58 14.38 7.52 9.00
C MET A 58 14.55 7.19 10.49
N PHE A 59 13.57 6.56 11.12
CA PHE A 59 13.63 6.09 12.52
C PHE A 59 14.02 4.61 12.65
N GLY A 60 14.41 3.94 11.55
CA GLY A 60 14.79 2.52 11.57
C GLY A 60 13.62 1.57 11.78
N VAL A 61 12.38 2.02 11.58
CA VAL A 61 11.17 1.19 11.73
C VAL A 61 11.07 0.22 10.55
N SER A 62 10.69 -1.03 10.82
CA SER A 62 10.57 -2.06 9.79
C SER A 62 9.45 -1.75 8.80
N THR A 63 9.61 -2.10 7.53
CA THR A 63 8.56 -1.90 6.51
C THR A 63 7.26 -2.61 6.87
N ASN A 64 7.33 -3.82 7.45
CA ASN A 64 6.14 -4.58 7.84
C ASN A 64 5.27 -3.86 8.90
N THR A 65 5.90 -3.13 9.83
CA THR A 65 5.17 -2.29 10.80
C THR A 65 4.61 -1.02 10.18
N LEU A 66 5.22 -0.54 9.09
CA LEU A 66 4.76 0.65 8.35
C LEU A 66 3.67 0.31 7.33
N ASP A 67 3.53 -0.96 6.93
CA ASP A 67 2.50 -1.42 5.97
C ASP A 67 1.08 -1.06 6.46
N ALA A 68 0.78 -1.20 7.75
CA ALA A 68 -0.54 -0.89 8.31
C ALA A 68 -0.93 0.61 8.22
N PRO A 69 -0.11 1.57 8.69
CA PRO A 69 -0.42 3.00 8.50
C PRO A 69 -0.24 3.51 7.07
N ALA A 70 0.45 2.75 6.20
CA ALA A 70 0.66 3.11 4.81
C ALA A 70 -0.43 2.59 3.86
N ALA A 71 -1.27 1.64 4.29
CA ALA A 71 -2.35 1.07 3.50
C ALA A 71 -3.62 1.93 3.52
#